data_AF-A0A428I264-F1
#
_entry.id   AF-A0A428I264-F1
#
_cell.length_a   1.000
_cell.length_b   1.000
_cell.length_c   1.000
_cell.angle_alpha   90.00
_cell.angle_beta   90.00
_cell.angle_gamma   90.00
#
_symmetry.space_group_name_H-M   'P 1'
#
loop_
_entity.id
_entity.type
_entity.pdbx_description
1 polymer ?
#
loop_
_entity_poly.entity_id
_entity_poly.type
_entity_poly.pdbx_seq_one_letter_code
_entity_poly.pdbx_strand_id
1 'polypeptide(L)'
;MKFTKIDRVFSLLLIVEFTICFFTLDNFNLFQFMLFVQIIPSILLALLSGSISSRSKHSWVLLIIFGIIYALMMFGIFRVTPMTLIEQNTIQSETSVFTFNRNLQLGTYFGFFLQEFLLGAFICTISKFFGRIKQGKF
;
A
#
# COMPACT_ATOMS: atom_id res chain seq x y z
N MET A 1 0.01 16.92 15.26
CA MET A 1 1.18 16.62 14.41
C MET A 1 1.21 17.61 13.25
N LYS A 2 2.34 18.25 12.97
CA LYS A 2 2.46 19.11 11.76
C LYS A 2 3.00 18.24 10.61
N PHE A 3 2.27 18.18 9.50
CA PHE A 3 2.75 17.56 8.27
C PHE A 3 3.96 18.32 7.75
N THR A 4 5.03 17.60 7.42
CA THR A 4 6.18 18.19 6.74
C THR A 4 5.86 18.39 5.25
N LYS A 5 6.67 19.21 4.56
CA LYS A 5 6.55 19.37 3.11
C LYS A 5 6.64 18.03 2.37
N ILE A 6 7.50 17.13 2.85
CA ILE A 6 7.69 15.78 2.29
C ILE A 6 6.44 14.92 2.46
N ASP A 7 5.81 14.94 3.64
CA ASP A 7 4.57 14.18 3.88
C ASP A 7 3.42 14.65 2.98
N ARG A 8 3.36 15.96 2.70
CA ARG A 8 2.37 16.52 1.76
C ARG A 8 2.61 16.06 0.33
N VAL A 9 3.88 16.00 -0.09
CA VAL A 9 4.24 15.50 -1.43
C VAL A 9 3.87 14.03 -1.56
N PHE A 10 4.20 13.19 -0.58
CA PHE A 10 3.81 11.77 -0.61
C PHE A 10 2.29 11.57 -0.60
N SER A 11 1.56 12.35 0.22
CA SER A 11 0.10 12.30 0.20
C SER A 11 -0.49 12.72 -1.14
N LEU A 12 0.08 13.73 -1.81
CA LEU A 12 -0.38 14.17 -3.12
C LEU A 12 -0.07 13.14 -4.22
N LEU A 13 1.14 12.56 -4.19
CA LEU A 13 1.51 11.47 -5.10
C LEU A 13 0.57 10.27 -4.95
N LEU A 14 0.23 9.90 -3.71
CA LEU A 14 -0.67 8.80 -3.42
C LEU A 14 -2.08 9.07 -3.95
N ILE A 15 -2.62 10.29 -3.78
CA ILE A 15 -3.93 10.66 -4.33
C ILE A 15 -3.91 10.61 -5.86
N VAL A 16 -2.88 11.17 -6.49
CA VAL A 16 -2.76 11.20 -7.97
C VAL A 16 -2.66 9.79 -8.51
N GLU A 17 -1.81 8.95 -7.92
CA GLU A 17 -1.64 7.56 -8.33
C GLU A 17 -2.94 6.77 -8.17
N PHE A 18 -3.59 6.83 -7.00
CA PHE A 18 -4.87 6.15 -6.81
C PHE A 18 -5.94 6.63 -7.80
N THR A 19 -5.99 7.92 -8.10
CA THR A 19 -6.95 8.47 -9.06
C THR A 19 -6.69 7.94 -10.46
N ILE A 20 -5.44 7.99 -10.93
CA ILE A 20 -5.07 7.47 -12.26
C ILE A 20 -5.36 5.97 -12.32
N CYS A 21 -4.90 5.20 -11.32
CA CYS A 21 -5.12 3.76 -11.26
C CYS A 21 -6.61 3.40 -11.25
N PHE A 22 -7.45 4.18 -10.58
CA PHE A 22 -8.89 3.98 -10.57
C PHE A 22 -9.52 4.16 -11.96
N PHE A 23 -9.08 5.15 -12.74
CA PHE A 23 -9.62 5.37 -14.09
C PHE A 23 -9.08 4.38 -15.13
N THR A 24 -7.87 3.85 -14.95
CA THR A 24 -7.24 2.93 -15.91
C THR A 24 -7.37 1.45 -15.51
N LEU A 25 -8.03 1.17 -14.39
CA LEU A 25 -8.07 -0.14 -13.74
C LEU A 25 -8.62 -1.24 -14.65
N ASP A 26 -9.64 -0.93 -15.45
CA ASP A 26 -10.30 -1.87 -16.35
C ASP A 26 -9.43 -2.28 -17.55
N ASN A 27 -8.34 -1.55 -17.82
CA ASN A 27 -7.42 -1.82 -18.91
C ASN A 27 -6.09 -2.45 -18.44
N PHE A 28 -5.93 -2.69 -17.14
CA PHE A 28 -4.70 -3.25 -16.61
C PHE A 28 -4.60 -4.75 -16.83
N ASN A 29 -3.42 -5.18 -17.23
CA ASN A 29 -2.99 -6.58 -17.13
C ASN A 29 -2.63 -6.92 -15.69
N LEU A 30 -2.55 -8.22 -15.36
CA LEU A 30 -2.23 -8.70 -14.02
C LEU A 30 -0.93 -8.10 -13.46
N PHE A 31 0.12 -8.01 -14.28
CA PHE A 31 1.39 -7.41 -13.89
C PHE A 31 1.29 -5.90 -13.59
N GLN A 32 0.56 -5.16 -14.42
CA GLN A 32 0.34 -3.72 -14.22
C GLN A 32 -0.51 -3.47 -12.97
N PHE A 33 -1.51 -4.30 -12.73
CA PHE A 33 -2.31 -4.25 -11.51
C PHE A 33 -1.45 -4.48 -10.25
N MET A 34 -0.59 -5.50 -10.25
CA MET A 34 0.32 -5.75 -9.12
C MET A 34 1.24 -4.56 -8.85
N LEU A 35 1.81 -3.94 -9.88
CA LEU A 35 2.70 -2.81 -9.70
C LEU A 35 1.98 -1.54 -9.26
N PHE A 36 1.01 -1.08 -10.05
CA PHE A 36 0.41 0.25 -9.90
C PHE A 36 -0.71 0.31 -8.86
N VAL A 37 -1.33 -0.82 -8.53
CA VAL A 37 -2.45 -0.86 -7.56
C VAL A 37 -2.02 -1.43 -6.21
N GLN A 38 -1.03 -2.33 -6.17
CA GLN A 38 -0.58 -2.95 -4.92
C GLN A 38 0.79 -2.43 -4.46
N ILE A 39 1.84 -2.56 -5.29
CA ILE A 39 3.22 -2.34 -4.83
C ILE A 39 3.51 -0.85 -4.61
N ILE A 40 3.32 -0.01 -5.64
CA ILE A 40 3.69 1.41 -5.55
C ILE A 40 2.83 2.15 -4.52
N PRO A 41 1.49 1.97 -4.48
CA PRO A 41 0.67 2.61 -3.46
C PRO A 41 1.01 2.16 -2.03
N SER A 42 1.33 0.88 -1.82
CA SER A 42 1.79 0.38 -0.50
C SER A 42 3.11 1.02 -0.09
N ILE A 43 4.08 1.14 -1.00
CA ILE A 43 5.37 1.80 -0.69
C ILE A 43 5.17 3.27 -0.32
N LEU A 44 4.37 4.01 -1.10
CA LEU A 44 4.08 5.41 -0.82
C LEU A 44 3.35 5.58 0.52
N LEU A 45 2.36 4.72 0.79
CA LEU A 45 1.62 4.74 2.04
C LEU A 45 2.50 4.40 3.23
N ALA A 46 3.41 3.43 3.08
CA ALA A 46 4.33 3.03 4.13
C ALA A 46 5.38 4.11 4.42
N LEU A 47 5.85 4.83 3.40
CA LEU A 47 6.72 6.00 3.57
C LEU A 47 6.01 7.10 4.36
N LEU A 48 4.76 7.38 4.03
CA LEU A 48 3.94 8.37 4.73
C LEU A 48 3.60 7.93 6.16
N SER A 49 3.11 6.70 6.33
CA SER A 49 2.69 6.15 7.62
C SER A 49 3.87 5.97 8.55
N GLY A 50 5.02 5.50 8.05
CA GLY A 50 6.26 5.36 8.78
C GLY A 50 6.85 6.71 9.19
N SER A 51 6.88 7.70 8.29
CA SER A 51 7.38 9.04 8.61
C SER A 51 6.51 9.71 9.68
N ILE A 52 5.18 9.62 9.58
CA ILE A 52 4.23 10.20 10.53
C ILE A 52 4.37 9.48 11.87
N SER A 53 4.30 8.16 11.87
CA SER A 53 4.37 7.34 13.09
C SER A 53 5.69 7.53 13.83
N SER A 54 6.81 7.73 13.15
CA SER A 54 8.12 7.95 13.78
C SER A 54 8.16 9.16 14.71
N ARG A 55 7.35 10.19 14.44
CA ARG A 55 7.26 11.45 15.20
C ARG A 55 6.17 11.44 16.26
N SER A 56 5.35 10.40 16.32
CA SER A 56 4.25 10.27 17.29
C SER A 56 4.66 9.47 18.52
N LYS A 57 4.10 9.84 19.68
CA LYS A 57 4.14 8.99 20.89
C LYS A 57 3.36 7.68 20.67
N HIS A 58 2.29 7.72 19.87
CA HIS A 58 1.42 6.58 19.58
C HIS A 58 1.76 5.91 18.24
N SER A 59 3.07 5.71 17.99
CA SER A 59 3.56 5.21 16.69
C SER A 59 2.91 3.88 16.25
N TRP A 60 2.74 2.92 17.15
CA TRP A 60 2.12 1.63 16.84
C TRP A 60 0.64 1.72 16.48
N VAL A 61 -0.11 2.58 17.19
CA VAL A 61 -1.55 2.78 16.92
C VAL A 61 -1.76 3.39 15.55
N LEU A 62 -0.92 4.36 15.17
CA LEU A 62 -0.99 4.96 13.83
C LEU A 62 -0.68 3.94 12.74
N LEU A 63 0.33 3.08 12.90
CA LEU A 63 0.63 2.01 11.94
C LEU A 63 -0.54 1.03 11.78
N ILE A 64 -1.21 0.66 12.86
CA ILE A 64 -2.41 -0.19 12.80
C ILE A 64 -3.53 0.51 12.01
N ILE A 65 -3.79 1.79 12.28
CA ILE A 65 -4.80 2.57 11.56
C ILE A 65 -4.47 2.63 10.07
N PHE A 66 -3.22 2.93 9.70
CA PHE A 66 -2.80 2.97 8.29
C PHE A 66 -2.93 1.60 7.61
N GLY A 67 -2.58 0.51 8.29
CA GLY A 67 -2.78 -0.84 7.76
C GLY A 67 -4.25 -1.18 7.53
N ILE A 68 -5.15 -0.77 8.43
CA ILE A 68 -6.60 -0.95 8.27
C ILE A 68 -7.10 -0.14 7.07
N ILE A 69 -6.67 1.11 6.93
CA ILE A 69 -7.03 1.97 5.79
C ILE A 69 -6.61 1.30 4.48
N TYR A 70 -5.38 0.80 4.39
CA TYR A 70 -4.90 0.12 3.18
C TYR A 70 -5.73 -1.12 2.83
N ALA A 71 -6.03 -1.96 3.81
CA ALA A 71 -6.87 -3.14 3.60
C ALA A 71 -8.29 -2.77 3.13
N LEU A 72 -8.88 -1.69 3.66
CA LEU A 72 -10.17 -1.17 3.21
C LEU A 72 -10.11 -0.58 1.80
N MET A 73 -9.01 0.10 1.43
CA MET A 73 -8.82 0.60 0.07
C MET A 73 -8.75 -0.55 -0.94
N MET A 74 -7.98 -1.60 -0.64
CA MET A 74 -7.91 -2.79 -1.49
C MET A 74 -9.27 -3.50 -1.57
N PHE A 75 -10.01 -3.58 -0.47
CA PHE A 75 -11.39 -4.10 -0.48
C PHE A 75 -12.31 -3.31 -1.41
N GLY A 76 -12.22 -1.98 -1.39
CA GLY A 76 -12.98 -1.10 -2.30
C GLY A 76 -12.62 -1.35 -3.76
N ILE A 77 -11.32 -1.46 -4.08
CA ILE A 77 -10.85 -1.72 -5.44
C ILE A 77 -11.37 -3.06 -5.96
N PHE A 78 -11.19 -4.15 -5.20
CA PHE A 78 -11.63 -5.48 -5.64
C PHE A 78 -13.15 -5.63 -5.76
N ARG A 79 -13.91 -4.77 -5.07
CA ARG A 79 -15.37 -4.66 -5.25
C ARG A 79 -15.75 -4.02 -6.58
N VAL A 80 -14.99 -3.04 -7.06
CA VAL A 80 -15.25 -2.33 -8.32
C VAL A 80 -14.72 -3.12 -9.50
N THR A 81 -13.48 -3.59 -9.43
CA THR A 81 -12.83 -4.35 -10.49
C THR A 81 -12.41 -5.72 -9.94
N PRO A 82 -13.23 -6.77 -10.14
CA PRO A 82 -12.89 -8.10 -9.67
C PRO A 82 -11.68 -8.63 -10.43
N MET A 83 -10.84 -9.41 -9.75
CA MET A 83 -9.60 -9.97 -10.32
C MET A 83 -9.84 -10.74 -11.63
N THR A 84 -11.02 -11.34 -11.79
CA THR A 84 -11.43 -12.05 -13.00
C THR A 84 -11.44 -11.19 -14.26
N LEU A 85 -11.70 -9.89 -14.15
CA LEU A 85 -11.68 -8.95 -15.28
C LEU A 85 -10.24 -8.61 -15.70
N ILE A 86 -9.33 -8.54 -14.72
CA ILE A 86 -7.90 -8.28 -14.92
C ILE A 86 -7.21 -9.52 -15.51
N GLU A 87 -7.61 -10.72 -15.10
CA GLU A 87 -7.15 -11.97 -15.69
C GLU A 87 -7.51 -12.07 -17.18
N GLN A 88 -8.71 -11.64 -17.58
CA GLN A 88 -9.17 -11.66 -18.97
C GLN A 88 -8.38 -10.72 -19.89
N ASN A 89 -7.86 -9.61 -19.38
CA ASN A 89 -6.97 -8.70 -20.12
C ASN A 89 -5.55 -9.26 -20.31
N THR A 90 -5.18 -10.29 -19.56
CA THR A 90 -3.86 -10.91 -19.61
C THR A 90 -3.90 -12.10 -20.56
N ILE A 91 -3.25 -12.00 -21.74
CA ILE A 91 -3.11 -13.13 -22.67
C ILE A 91 -2.31 -14.24 -21.96
N GLN A 92 -2.99 -15.25 -21.41
CA GLN A 92 -2.33 -16.42 -20.81
C GLN A 92 -2.37 -17.60 -21.79
N SER A 93 -1.19 -18.07 -22.20
CA SER A 93 -1.01 -19.43 -22.72
C SER A 93 -1.48 -20.43 -21.65
N GLU A 94 -2.23 -21.43 -22.06
CA GLU A 94 -3.00 -22.39 -21.24
C GLU A 94 -2.22 -23.17 -20.14
N THR A 95 -0.93 -22.93 -19.93
CA THR A 95 -0.05 -23.74 -19.09
C THR A 95 0.41 -23.11 -17.77
N SER A 96 0.05 -21.88 -17.42
CA SER A 96 0.32 -21.34 -16.08
C SER A 96 -0.97 -21.12 -15.32
N VAL A 97 -1.37 -22.14 -14.57
CA VAL A 97 -2.47 -22.11 -13.60
C VAL A 97 -2.10 -21.16 -12.45
N PHE A 98 -2.07 -19.86 -12.72
CA PHE A 98 -2.36 -18.87 -11.69
C PHE A 98 -3.87 -18.84 -11.57
N THR A 99 -4.45 -19.83 -10.89
CA THR A 99 -5.78 -19.67 -10.30
C THR A 99 -5.67 -18.58 -9.24
N PHE A 100 -5.70 -17.32 -9.68
CA PHE A 100 -5.61 -16.16 -8.80
C PHE A 100 -6.97 -15.99 -8.14
N ASN A 101 -7.16 -16.78 -7.08
CA ASN A 101 -8.11 -16.57 -6.02
C ASN A 101 -9.49 -16.07 -6.48
N ARG A 102 -10.22 -16.91 -7.21
CA ARG A 102 -11.63 -16.68 -7.63
C ARG A 102 -12.56 -16.32 -6.44
N ASN A 103 -12.11 -16.60 -5.21
CA ASN A 103 -12.70 -16.13 -3.97
C ASN A 103 -11.66 -15.35 -3.15
N LEU A 104 -11.63 -14.02 -3.25
CA LEU A 104 -10.87 -13.18 -2.32
C LEU A 104 -11.35 -13.41 -0.88
N GLN A 105 -10.69 -14.33 -0.17
CA GLN A 105 -10.99 -14.65 1.22
C GLN A 105 -10.52 -13.55 2.16
N LEU A 106 -11.11 -13.48 3.37
CA LEU A 106 -10.69 -12.59 4.45
C LEU A 106 -9.17 -12.61 4.73
N GLY A 107 -8.52 -13.77 4.51
CA GLY A 107 -7.08 -13.92 4.62
C GLY A 107 -6.27 -13.00 3.68
N THR A 108 -6.79 -12.66 2.50
CA THR A 108 -6.11 -11.75 1.55
C THR A 108 -6.07 -10.33 2.08
N TYR A 109 -7.20 -9.85 2.64
CA TYR A 109 -7.27 -8.51 3.25
C TYR A 109 -6.42 -8.42 4.52
N PHE A 110 -6.38 -9.50 5.30
CA PHE A 110 -5.45 -9.61 6.42
C PHE A 110 -3.98 -9.60 5.97
N GLY A 111 -3.68 -10.24 4.83
CA GLY A 111 -2.36 -10.17 4.18
C GLY A 111 -1.96 -8.74 3.82
N PHE A 112 -2.85 -7.97 3.19
CA PHE A 112 -2.60 -6.56 2.89
C PHE A 112 -2.40 -5.71 4.15
N PHE A 113 -3.20 -5.94 5.19
CA PHE A 113 -3.00 -5.30 6.49
C PHE A 113 -1.61 -5.60 7.06
N LEU A 114 -1.22 -6.87 7.10
CA LEU A 114 0.05 -7.31 7.68
C LEU A 114 1.24 -6.75 6.88
N GLN A 115 1.16 -6.79 5.55
CA GLN A 115 2.17 -6.22 4.66
C GLN A 115 2.40 -4.73 4.97
N GLU A 116 1.32 -3.94 4.98
CA GLU A 116 1.42 -2.50 5.20
C GLU A 116 1.89 -2.17 6.63
N PHE A 117 1.41 -2.93 7.62
CA PHE A 117 1.85 -2.79 9.00
C PHE A 117 3.36 -3.04 9.14
N LEU A 118 3.88 -4.12 8.56
CA LEU A 118 5.30 -4.47 8.61
C LEU A 118 6.16 -3.45 7.85
N LEU A 119 5.74 -3.04 6.66
CA LEU A 119 6.48 -2.06 5.84
C LEU A 119 6.51 -0.68 6.52
N GLY A 120 5.38 -0.23 7.06
CA GLY A 120 5.31 1.01 7.83
C GLY A 120 6.12 0.95 9.13
N ALA A 121 6.13 -0.20 9.84
CA ALA A 121 6.95 -0.42 11.03
C ALA A 121 8.45 -0.38 10.73
N PHE A 122 8.86 -0.98 9.60
CA PHE A 122 10.24 -0.94 9.12
C PHE A 122 10.70 0.50 8.85
N ILE A 123 9.91 1.27 8.09
CA ILE A 123 10.23 2.66 7.77
C ILE A 123 10.22 3.54 9.03
N CYS A 124 9.29 3.31 9.95
CA CYS A 124 9.23 4.00 11.24
C CYS A 124 10.52 3.78 12.06
N THR A 125 11.00 2.54 12.10
CA THR A 125 12.22 2.16 12.83
C THR A 125 13.45 2.81 12.23
N ILE A 126 13.61 2.73 10.90
CA ILE A 126 14.69 3.38 10.15
C ILE A 126 14.67 4.90 10.38
N SER A 127 13.50 5.52 10.27
CA SER A 127 13.34 6.97 10.46
C SER A 127 13.76 7.41 11.87
N LYS A 128 13.40 6.64 12.90
CA LYS A 128 13.85 6.90 14.28
C LYS A 128 15.35 6.73 14.45
N PHE A 129 15.94 5.71 13.82
CA PHE A 129 17.38 5.45 13.88
C PHE A 129 18.19 6.60 13.26
N PHE A 130 17.87 7.01 12.02
CA PHE A 130 18.51 8.17 11.38
C PHE A 130 18.26 9.48 12.15
N GLY A 131 17.08 9.64 12.74
CA GLY A 131 16.77 10.78 13.60
C GLY A 131 17.68 10.87 14.83
N ARG A 132 18.02 9.73 15.45
CA ARG A 132 18.96 9.68 16.58
C ARG A 132 20.39 10.01 16.16
N ILE A 133 20.85 9.47 15.02
CA ILE A 133 22.17 9.78 14.45
C ILE A 133 22.29 11.29 14.21
N LYS A 134 21.30 11.90 13.55
CA LYS A 134 21.31 13.35 13.25
C LYS A 134 21.32 14.23 14.51
N GLN A 135 20.81 13.73 15.64
CA GLN A 135 20.81 14.43 16.91
C GLN A 135 22.09 14.22 17.74
N GLY A 136 23.07 13.45 17.24
CA GLY A 136 24.30 13.13 17.98
C GLY A 136 24.04 12.33 19.27
N LYS A 137 22.91 11.62 19.35
CA LYS A 137 22.52 10.80 20.52
C LYS A 137 22.96 9.34 20.35
N PHE A 138 24.02 9.12 19.59
CA PHE A 138 24.56 7.81 19.24
C PHE A 138 26.08 7.83 19.43
#